data_AF-A0A411ZJY2-F1
#
_entry.id   AF-A0A411ZJY2-F1
#
_cell.length_a   1.000
_cell.length_b   1.000
_cell.length_c   1.000
_cell.angle_alpha   90.00
_cell.angle_beta   90.00
_cell.angle_gamma   90.00
#
_symmetry.space_group_name_H-M   'P 1'
#
loop_
_entity.id
_entity.type
_entity.pdbx_description
1 polymer ?
#
loop_
_entity_poly.entity_id
_entity_poly.type
_entity_poly.pdbx_seq_one_letter_code
_entity_poly.pdbx_strand_id
1 'polypeptide(L)'
;NPLHLGMGSMSSVTEEKFKVKDELASFTLPIGATINMNGIAVYYAVTVLFVAQVYGVELSLMQQVMFIFMTTLISIGTPGIPNSGIVLTIMLLTTMGLPIEIMGMIVGIFRLIDMIHTALNVTGDVVSTLAVARIEHMYKE
;
A
#
# COMPACT_ATOMS: atom_id res chain seq x y z
N ASN A 1 -9.84 -8.08 14.82
CA ASN A 1 -8.73 -7.63 13.95
C ASN A 1 -9.22 -6.38 13.20
N PRO A 2 -8.55 -5.22 13.29
CA PRO A 2 -8.90 -4.00 12.53
C PRO A 2 -9.12 -4.22 11.03
N LEU A 3 -8.46 -5.23 10.42
CA LEU A 3 -8.72 -5.64 9.03
C LEU A 3 -10.14 -6.18 8.81
N HIS A 4 -10.71 -6.94 9.75
CA HIS A 4 -12.10 -7.43 9.64
C HIS A 4 -13.13 -6.31 9.79
N LEU A 5 -12.85 -5.28 10.60
CA LEU A 5 -13.73 -4.11 10.72
C LEU A 5 -13.66 -3.20 9.48
N GLY A 6 -12.45 -2.95 8.97
CA GLY A 6 -12.25 -2.19 7.74
C GLY A 6 -12.90 -2.86 6.53
N MET A 7 -12.68 -4.17 6.34
CA MET A 7 -13.25 -4.92 5.23
C MET A 7 -14.78 -5.02 5.32
N GLY A 8 -15.35 -5.14 6.52
CA GLY A 8 -16.80 -5.08 6.72
C GLY A 8 -17.40 -3.73 6.31
N SER A 9 -16.75 -2.62 6.67
CA SER A 9 -17.21 -1.28 6.27
C SER A 9 -17.07 -1.00 4.76
N MET A 10 -16.04 -1.59 4.15
CA MET A 10 -15.79 -1.48 2.72
C MET A 10 -16.82 -2.27 1.90
N SER A 11 -17.16 -3.48 2.33
CA SER A 11 -18.23 -4.29 1.71
C SER A 11 -19.56 -3.56 1.80
N SER A 12 -19.93 -3.06 2.99
CA SER A 12 -21.21 -2.36 3.16
C SER A 12 -21.31 -1.11 2.28
N VAL A 13 -20.25 -0.30 2.18
CA VAL A 13 -20.23 0.86 1.28
C VAL A 13 -20.39 0.43 -0.18
N THR A 14 -19.65 -0.58 -0.61
CA THR A 14 -19.65 -1.07 -2.00
C THR A 14 -21.01 -1.66 -2.41
N GLU A 15 -21.62 -2.41 -1.51
CA GLU A 15 -22.89 -3.09 -1.76
C GLU A 15 -24.13 -2.23 -1.51
N GLU A 16 -24.17 -1.48 -0.41
CA GLU A 16 -25.38 -0.76 0.00
C GLU A 16 -25.48 0.61 -0.64
N LYS A 17 -24.35 1.34 -0.73
CA LYS A 17 -24.31 2.68 -1.31
C LYS A 17 -24.10 2.64 -2.81
N PHE A 18 -23.14 1.86 -3.29
CA PHE A 18 -22.83 1.78 -4.71
C PHE A 18 -23.56 0.66 -5.46
N LYS A 19 -24.37 -0.14 -4.75
CA LYS A 19 -25.24 -1.16 -5.34
C LYS A 19 -24.48 -2.21 -6.15
N VAL A 20 -23.21 -2.50 -5.85
CA VAL A 20 -22.49 -3.58 -6.52
C VAL A 20 -23.05 -4.93 -6.03
N LYS A 21 -23.16 -5.91 -6.93
CA LYS A 21 -23.56 -7.29 -6.58
C LYS A 21 -22.58 -7.89 -5.57
N ASP A 22 -23.12 -8.60 -4.58
CA ASP A 22 -22.35 -9.22 -3.49
C ASP A 22 -21.29 -10.20 -4.02
N GLU A 23 -21.62 -11.00 -5.04
CA GLU A 23 -20.70 -11.93 -5.70
C GLU A 23 -19.41 -11.22 -6.19
N LEU A 24 -19.54 -10.01 -6.74
CA LEU A 24 -18.38 -9.26 -7.21
C LEU A 24 -17.61 -8.61 -6.05
N ALA A 25 -18.32 -8.03 -5.08
CA ALA A 25 -17.71 -7.35 -3.94
C ALA A 25 -16.93 -8.34 -3.05
N SER A 26 -17.54 -9.47 -2.70
CA SER A 26 -16.94 -10.53 -1.89
C SER A 26 -15.73 -11.21 -2.55
N PHE A 27 -15.63 -11.15 -3.88
CA PHE A 27 -14.47 -11.63 -4.62
C PHE A 27 -13.36 -10.58 -4.73
N THR A 28 -13.68 -9.38 -5.20
CA THR A 28 -12.68 -8.36 -5.56
C THR A 28 -12.08 -7.66 -4.35
N LEU A 29 -12.88 -7.34 -3.31
CA LEU A 29 -12.41 -6.57 -2.16
C LEU A 29 -11.37 -7.33 -1.32
N PRO A 30 -11.54 -8.63 -0.98
CA PRO A 30 -10.52 -9.37 -0.23
C PRO A 30 -9.23 -9.59 -1.02
N ILE A 31 -9.34 -9.81 -2.33
CA ILE A 31 -8.18 -9.92 -3.23
C ILE A 31 -7.44 -8.58 -3.25
N GLY A 32 -8.16 -7.49 -3.51
CA GLY A 32 -7.64 -6.12 -3.54
C GLY A 32 -6.90 -5.75 -2.26
N ALA A 33 -7.52 -5.99 -1.10
CA ALA A 33 -6.94 -5.69 0.21
C ALA A 33 -5.58 -6.39 0.48
N THR A 34 -5.27 -7.47 -0.24
CA THR A 34 -4.00 -8.18 -0.14
C THR A 34 -3.00 -7.72 -1.19
N ILE A 35 -3.43 -7.53 -2.45
CA ILE A 35 -2.51 -7.25 -3.56
C ILE A 35 -2.26 -5.75 -3.78
N ASN A 36 -3.22 -4.90 -3.42
CA ASN A 36 -3.18 -3.46 -3.67
C ASN A 36 -2.53 -2.72 -2.51
N MET A 37 -1.26 -3.00 -2.26
CA MET A 37 -0.46 -2.25 -1.29
C MET A 37 0.41 -1.18 -1.94
N ASN A 38 -0.02 -0.62 -3.07
CA ASN A 38 0.80 0.33 -3.85
C ASN A 38 1.17 1.59 -3.04
N GLY A 39 0.32 2.03 -2.11
CA GLY A 39 0.63 3.16 -1.23
C GLY A 39 1.95 2.98 -0.47
N ILE A 40 2.21 1.78 0.07
CA ILE A 40 3.43 1.54 0.85
C ILE A 40 4.68 1.42 -0.04
N ALA A 41 4.54 0.97 -1.29
CA ALA A 41 5.64 0.94 -2.26
C ALA A 41 6.17 2.35 -2.55
N VAL A 42 5.26 3.32 -2.74
CA VAL A 42 5.63 4.72 -2.95
C VAL A 42 6.35 5.28 -1.72
N TYR A 43 5.87 4.95 -0.52
CA TYR A 43 6.56 5.33 0.71
C TYR A 43 7.99 4.79 0.77
N TYR A 44 8.22 3.53 0.40
CA TYR A 44 9.58 2.97 0.35
C TYR A 44 10.47 3.69 -0.66
N ALA A 45 9.99 3.92 -1.89
CA ALA A 45 10.69 4.67 -2.94
C ALA A 45 11.12 6.05 -2.45
N VAL A 46 10.17 6.83 -1.91
CA VAL A 46 10.43 8.19 -1.43
C VAL A 46 11.37 8.18 -0.24
N THR A 47 11.22 7.22 0.69
CA THR A 47 12.07 7.14 1.89
C THR A 47 13.52 6.87 1.54
N VAL A 48 13.80 5.92 0.65
CA VAL A 48 15.18 5.62 0.24
C VAL A 48 15.82 6.80 -0.47
N LEU A 49 15.09 7.47 -1.37
CA LEU A 49 15.59 8.68 -2.04
C LEU A 49 15.86 9.81 -1.04
N PHE A 50 14.96 10.02 -0.09
CA PHE A 50 15.11 11.01 0.97
C PHE A 50 16.37 10.74 1.82
N VAL A 51 16.54 9.50 2.29
CA VAL A 51 17.71 9.15 3.12
C VAL A 51 19.01 9.29 2.31
N ALA A 52 19.03 8.84 1.05
CA ALA A 52 20.19 9.02 0.19
C ALA A 52 20.57 10.50 0.03
N GLN A 53 19.59 11.37 -0.19
CA GLN A 53 19.81 12.82 -0.31
C GLN A 53 20.30 13.46 0.98
N VAL A 54 19.72 13.10 2.13
CA VAL A 54 20.12 13.65 3.45
C VAL A 54 21.56 13.31 3.79
N TYR A 55 22.01 12.10 3.46
CA TYR A 55 23.37 11.64 3.76
C TYR A 55 24.37 11.82 2.61
N GLY A 56 23.96 12.45 1.50
CA GLY A 56 24.82 12.70 0.34
C GLY A 56 25.26 11.42 -0.38
N VAL A 57 24.49 10.34 -0.29
CA VAL A 57 24.74 9.09 -1.02
C VAL A 57 24.15 9.22 -2.41
N GLU A 58 24.99 9.14 -3.43
CA GLU A 58 24.54 9.15 -4.82
C GLU A 58 23.95 7.79 -5.21
N LEU A 59 22.66 7.79 -5.54
CA LEU A 59 22.00 6.66 -6.18
C LEU A 59 21.98 6.89 -7.69
N SER A 60 22.65 6.02 -8.44
CA SER A 60 22.57 6.03 -9.90
C SER A 60 21.12 5.85 -10.37
N LEU A 61 20.79 6.38 -11.56
CA LEU A 61 19.46 6.22 -12.14
C LEU A 61 19.04 4.74 -12.24
N MET A 62 20.00 3.85 -12.56
CA MET A 62 19.76 2.41 -12.62
C MET A 62 19.38 1.83 -11.24
N GLN A 63 20.08 2.24 -10.16
CA GLN A 63 19.73 1.82 -8.81
C GLN A 63 18.32 2.30 -8.41
N GLN A 64 17.96 3.53 -8.76
CA GLN A 64 16.63 4.07 -8.46
C GLN A 64 15.51 3.30 -9.19
N VAL A 65 15.69 3.00 -10.47
CA VAL A 65 14.73 2.22 -11.27
C VAL A 65 14.60 0.80 -10.75
N MET A 66 15.73 0.13 -10.49
CA MET A 66 15.73 -1.22 -9.91
C MET A 66 15.05 -1.26 -8.55
N PHE A 67 15.26 -0.22 -7.74
CA PHE A 67 14.64 -0.10 -6.43
C PHE A 67 13.12 0.09 -6.52
N ILE A 68 12.63 0.97 -7.39
CA ILE A 68 11.19 1.14 -7.62
C ILE A 68 10.55 -0.19 -8.04
N PHE A 69 11.17 -0.92 -8.96
CA PHE A 69 10.70 -2.23 -9.39
C PHE A 69 10.64 -3.24 -8.23
N MET A 70 11.71 -3.31 -7.43
CA MET A 70 11.78 -4.19 -6.25
C MET A 70 10.70 -3.85 -5.21
N THR A 71 10.53 -2.57 -4.88
CA THR A 71 9.49 -2.15 -3.91
C THR A 71 8.07 -2.43 -4.40
N THR A 72 7.83 -2.37 -5.71
CA THR A 72 6.55 -2.71 -6.33
C THR A 72 6.27 -4.22 -6.26
N LEU A 73 7.30 -5.06 -6.41
CA LEU A 73 7.14 -6.51 -6.22
C LEU A 73 6.89 -6.86 -4.74
N ILE A 74 7.57 -6.16 -3.83
CA ILE A 74 7.41 -6.36 -2.38
C ILE A 74 6.01 -5.97 -1.89
N SER A 75 5.37 -4.97 -2.49
CA SER A 75 4.05 -4.54 -2.04
C SER A 75 2.98 -5.61 -2.20
N ILE A 76 3.07 -6.48 -3.19
CA ILE A 76 2.12 -7.60 -3.36
C ILE A 76 2.32 -8.67 -2.28
N GLY A 77 3.55 -8.81 -1.76
CA GLY A 77 3.95 -9.87 -0.84
C GLY A 77 3.96 -9.48 0.64
N THR A 78 3.52 -8.27 1.01
CA THR A 78 3.59 -7.80 2.39
C THR A 78 2.35 -8.27 3.17
N PRO A 79 2.46 -9.18 4.14
CA PRO A 79 1.31 -9.52 4.97
C PRO A 79 0.85 -8.28 5.75
N GLY A 80 -0.47 -8.07 5.84
CA GLY A 80 -1.13 -6.94 6.50
C GLY A 80 -0.96 -6.92 8.03
N ILE A 81 0.29 -6.91 8.50
CA ILE A 81 0.67 -6.86 9.90
C ILE A 81 0.91 -5.40 10.27
N PRO A 82 0.33 -4.90 11.38
CA PRO A 82 0.61 -3.55 11.86
C PRO A 82 2.12 -3.31 12.01
N ASN A 83 2.59 -2.15 11.54
CA ASN A 83 4.01 -1.74 11.57
C ASN A 83 4.96 -2.57 10.69
N SER A 84 4.46 -3.42 9.78
CA SER A 84 5.32 -4.14 8.82
C SER A 84 6.17 -3.18 7.96
N GLY A 85 5.64 -1.98 7.68
CA GLY A 85 6.36 -0.95 6.94
C GLY A 85 7.65 -0.47 7.60
N ILE A 86 7.74 -0.46 8.93
CA ILE A 86 8.97 -0.04 9.63
C ILE A 86 10.09 -1.06 9.40
N VAL A 87 9.76 -2.35 9.59
CA VAL A 87 10.71 -3.47 9.41
C VAL A 87 11.20 -3.54 7.97
N LEU A 88 10.29 -3.41 7.01
CA LEU A 88 10.64 -3.39 5.58
C LEU A 88 11.48 -2.18 5.20
N THR A 89 11.21 -1.00 5.77
CA THR A 89 12.06 0.19 5.54
C THR A 89 13.50 -0.04 6.01
N ILE A 90 13.68 -0.58 7.23
CA ILE A 90 15.02 -0.89 7.77
C ILE A 90 15.77 -1.85 6.84
N MET A 91 15.08 -2.90 6.38
CA MET A 91 15.65 -3.87 5.45
C MET A 91 16.11 -3.20 4.16
N LEU A 92 15.26 -2.36 3.55
CA LEU A 92 15.57 -1.67 2.30
C LEU A 92 16.73 -0.68 2.45
N LEU A 93 16.77 0.09 3.53
CA LEU A 93 17.90 0.98 3.83
C LEU A 93 19.20 0.18 3.98
N THR A 94 19.16 -0.94 4.72
CA THR A 94 20.31 -1.83 4.88
C THR A 94 20.78 -2.40 3.54
N THR A 95 19.86 -2.85 2.68
CA THR A 95 20.18 -3.37 1.34
C THR A 95 20.82 -2.31 0.44
N MET A 96 20.43 -1.04 0.60
CA MET A 96 21.00 0.08 -0.15
C MET A 96 22.29 0.66 0.47
N GLY A 97 22.75 0.10 1.60
CA GLY A 97 23.91 0.62 2.33
C GLY A 97 23.65 2.00 2.96
N LEU A 98 22.39 2.34 3.21
CA LEU A 98 21.99 3.62 3.80
C LEU A 98 21.92 3.52 5.33
N PRO A 99 22.26 4.62 6.03
CA PRO A 99 22.24 4.67 7.49
C PRO A 99 20.83 4.49 8.05
N ILE A 100 20.68 3.54 8.97
CA ILE A 100 19.40 3.20 9.59
C ILE A 100 19.09 4.10 10.80
N GLU A 101 20.05 4.90 11.26
CA GLU A 101 19.93 5.78 12.43
C GLU A 101 18.82 6.82 12.22
N ILE A 102 18.57 7.22 10.96
CA ILE A 102 17.49 8.14 10.58
C ILE A 102 16.09 7.56 10.79
N MET A 103 15.97 6.24 11.00
CA MET A 103 14.68 5.59 11.27
C MET A 103 14.00 6.17 12.51
N GLY A 104 14.74 6.69 13.50
CA GLY A 104 14.12 7.36 14.65
C GLY A 104 13.23 8.55 14.24
N MET A 105 13.65 9.33 13.24
CA MET A 105 12.87 10.43 12.68
C MET A 105 11.69 9.90 11.84
N ILE A 106 11.95 8.91 10.98
CA ILE A 106 10.94 8.35 10.07
C ILE A 106 9.80 7.69 10.86
N VAL A 107 10.11 6.91 11.90
CA VAL A 107 9.11 6.25 12.76
C VAL A 107 8.19 7.27 13.43
N GLY A 108 8.71 8.45 13.78
CA GLY A 108 7.92 9.54 14.37
C GLY A 108 6.77 10.01 13.48
N ILE A 109 6.95 10.01 12.16
CA ILE A 109 5.93 10.41 11.18
C ILE A 109 5.24 9.22 10.50
N PHE A 110 5.84 8.04 10.56
CA PHE A 110 5.40 6.82 9.86
C PHE A 110 3.92 6.53 10.10
N ARG A 111 3.44 6.71 11.33
CA ARG A 111 2.05 6.40 11.67
C ARG A 111 1.03 7.21 10.89
N LEU A 112 1.32 8.49 10.63
CA LEU A 112 0.45 9.36 9.84
C LEU A 112 0.44 8.94 8.38
N ILE A 113 1.63 8.65 7.85
CA ILE A 113 1.84 8.24 6.46
C ILE A 113 1.17 6.87 6.19
N ASP A 114 1.35 5.90 7.09
CA ASP A 114 0.75 4.56 7.04
C ASP A 114 -0.79 4.61 6.97
N MET A 115 -1.42 5.50 7.74
CA MET A 115 -2.87 5.70 7.68
C MET A 115 -3.33 6.26 6.33
N ILE A 116 -2.59 7.20 5.75
CA ILE A 116 -2.90 7.76 4.43
C ILE A 116 -2.82 6.68 3.35
N HIS A 117 -1.76 5.87 3.36
CA HIS A 117 -1.63 4.78 2.39
C HIS A 117 -2.71 3.72 2.54
N THR A 118 -3.07 3.36 3.77
CA THR A 118 -4.17 2.44 4.03
C THR A 118 -5.48 2.99 3.45
N ALA A 119 -5.78 4.27 3.67
CA ALA A 119 -6.97 4.90 3.12
C ALA A 119 -6.99 4.92 1.58
N LEU A 120 -5.85 5.20 0.95
CA LEU A 120 -5.71 5.19 -0.51
C LEU A 120 -5.88 3.78 -1.09
N ASN A 121 -5.30 2.76 -0.46
CA ASN A 121 -5.42 1.37 -0.91
C ASN A 121 -6.89 0.91 -0.85
N VAL A 122 -7.57 1.13 0.30
CA VAL A 122 -9.00 0.81 0.46
C VAL A 122 -9.85 1.56 -0.56
N THR A 123 -9.55 2.83 -0.82
CA THR A 123 -10.27 3.61 -1.83
C THR A 123 -10.05 3.03 -3.24
N GLY A 124 -8.81 2.68 -3.58
CA GLY A 124 -8.46 2.11 -4.87
C GLY A 124 -9.13 0.77 -5.13
N ASP A 125 -9.25 -0.06 -4.10
CA ASP A 125 -9.97 -1.34 -4.19
C ASP A 125 -11.46 -1.14 -4.49
N VAL A 126 -12.14 -0.24 -3.76
CA VAL A 126 -13.55 0.08 -4.04
C VAL A 126 -13.72 0.64 -5.44
N VAL A 127 -12.86 1.58 -5.86
CA VAL A 127 -12.90 2.16 -7.22
C VAL A 127 -12.68 1.09 -8.29
N SER A 128 -11.75 0.16 -8.06
CA SER A 128 -11.48 -0.95 -8.98
C SER A 128 -12.67 -1.90 -9.08
N THR A 129 -13.29 -2.25 -7.95
CA THR A 129 -14.53 -3.03 -7.92
C THR A 129 -15.65 -2.34 -8.68
N LEU A 130 -15.81 -1.01 -8.55
CA LEU A 130 -16.81 -0.24 -9.30
C LEU A 130 -16.52 -0.21 -10.81
N ALA A 131 -15.25 -0.10 -11.20
CA ALA A 131 -14.85 -0.15 -12.59
C ALA A 131 -15.22 -1.51 -13.21
N VAL A 132 -14.90 -2.61 -12.53
CA VAL A 132 -15.29 -3.97 -12.96
C VAL A 132 -16.81 -4.13 -12.98
N ALA A 133 -17.52 -3.66 -11.94
CA ALA A 133 -18.98 -3.71 -11.88
C ALA A 133 -19.62 -2.99 -13.06
N ARG A 134 -19.04 -1.88 -13.50
CA ARG A 134 -19.48 -1.12 -14.67
C ARG A 134 -19.22 -1.85 -15.98
N ILE A 135 -18.07 -2.50 -16.12
CA ILE A 135 -17.70 -3.26 -17.33
C ILE A 135 -18.58 -4.51 -17.46
N GLU A 136 -18.84 -5.20 -16.36
CA GLU A 136 -19.58 -6.47 -16.31
C GLU A 136 -21.08 -6.31 -16.03
N HIS A 137 -21.58 -5.07 -15.92
CA HIS A 137 -22.98 -4.75 -15.59
C HIS A 137 -23.48 -5.43 -14.29
N MET A 138 -22.64 -5.51 -13.27
CA MET A 138 -22.90 -6.20 -12.00
C MET A 138 -23.42 -5.26 -10.90
N TYR A 139 -24.51 -4.54 -11.17
CA TYR A 139 -25.23 -3.77 -10.16
C TYR A 139 -26.50 -4.49 -9.69
N LYS A 140 -26.86 -4.29 -8.42
CA LYS A 140 -28.16 -4.61 -7.83
C LYS A 140 -29.21 -3.67 -8.46
N GLU A 141 -30.43 -4.18 -8.61
CA GLU A 141 -31.58 -3.37 -9.07
C GLU A 141 -31.89 -2.20 -8.12
#